data_AF-A0AAE0M1M3-F1
#
_entry.id   AF-A0AAE0M1M3-F1
#
_cell.length_a   1.000
_cell.length_b   1.000
_cell.length_c   1.000
_cell.angle_alpha   90.00
_cell.angle_beta   90.00
_cell.angle_gamma   90.00
#
_symmetry.space_group_name_H-M   'P 1'
#
loop_
_entity.id
_entity.type
_entity.pdbx_description
1 polymer ?
#
loop_
_entity_poly.entity_id
_entity_poly.type
_entity_poly.pdbx_seq_one_letter_code
_entity_poly.pdbx_strand_id
1 'polypeptide(L)'
;MFPTFVRRMAQQASKPQVVETISPYKLKTRWPPDFKQMSKQDQFRLEKRYKRRLRHISQRPKWDKAVKLTQFFTITFVVLYSVFIMEWKDENAYQPFAELRHIVWGWFGYNYEVRIPADRPVRRMSDVNNP
;
A
#
# COMPACT_ATOMS: atom_id res chain seq x y z
N MET A 1 -4.03 9.35 16.69
CA MET A 1 -4.21 8.28 15.68
C MET A 1 -4.16 6.85 16.28
N PHE A 2 -4.63 6.64 17.51
CA PHE A 2 -4.64 5.33 18.19
C PHE A 2 -6.01 4.67 18.49
N PRO A 3 -7.19 5.28 18.25
CA PRO A 3 -8.46 4.66 18.67
C PRO A 3 -8.80 3.39 17.86
N THR A 4 -8.23 3.24 16.67
CA THR A 4 -8.40 2.06 15.81
C THR A 4 -7.71 0.82 16.37
N PHE A 5 -6.56 0.97 17.04
CA PHE A 5 -5.83 -0.15 17.64
C PHE A 5 -6.55 -0.72 18.85
N VAL A 6 -7.09 0.14 19.73
CA VAL A 6 -7.87 -0.29 20.89
C VAL A 6 -9.17 -0.97 20.45
N ARG A 7 -9.85 -0.43 19.43
CA ARG A 7 -11.05 -1.05 18.87
C ARG A 7 -10.77 -2.42 18.25
N ARG A 8 -9.63 -2.61 17.56
CA ARG A 8 -9.20 -3.91 17.03
C ARG A 8 -8.85 -4.91 18.14
N MET A 9 -8.15 -4.48 19.19
CA MET A 9 -7.82 -5.37 20.32
C MET A 9 -9.07 -5.80 21.10
N ALA A 10 -10.01 -4.87 21.32
CA ALA A 10 -11.28 -5.18 21.99
C ALA A 10 -12.13 -6.19 21.18
N GLN A 11 -12.11 -6.11 19.84
CA GLN A 11 -12.79 -7.08 18.96
C GLN A 11 -12.17 -8.49 18.98
N GLN A 12 -10.91 -8.65 19.40
CA GLN A 12 -10.28 -9.96 19.55
C GLN A 12 -10.62 -10.65 20.89
N ALA A 13 -11.11 -9.90 21.88
CA ALA A 13 -11.45 -10.43 23.20
C ALA A 13 -12.89 -11.00 23.29
N SER A 14 -13.79 -10.59 22.40
CA SER A 14 -15.09 -11.24 22.24
C SER A 14 -14.89 -12.61 21.59
N LYS A 15 -15.29 -13.69 22.27
CA LYS A 15 -15.28 -15.08 21.78
C LYS A 15 -15.61 -15.14 20.28
N PRO A 16 -14.88 -15.92 19.45
CA PRO A 16 -15.20 -16.06 18.05
C PRO A 16 -16.46 -16.93 17.89
N GLN A 17 -17.62 -16.31 18.09
CA GLN A 17 -18.93 -16.87 17.72
C GLN A 17 -19.15 -16.79 16.19
N VAL A 18 -18.32 -16.00 15.50
CA VAL A 18 -18.51 -15.60 14.09
C VAL A 18 -18.27 -16.75 13.11
N VAL A 19 -17.58 -17.83 13.50
CA VAL A 19 -17.27 -18.93 12.57
C VAL A 19 -18.45 -19.89 12.36
N GLU A 20 -19.34 -20.05 13.35
CA GLU A 20 -20.46 -21.00 13.25
C GLU A 20 -21.61 -20.50 12.37
N THR A 21 -21.75 -19.19 12.18
CA THR A 21 -22.85 -18.60 11.39
C THR A 21 -22.55 -18.44 9.90
N ILE A 22 -21.28 -18.53 9.47
CA ILE A 22 -20.85 -18.20 8.10
C ILE A 22 -20.71 -19.45 7.21
N SER A 23 -20.50 -20.64 7.79
CA SER A 23 -20.20 -21.85 7.03
C SER A 23 -21.18 -22.99 7.38
N PRO A 24 -21.82 -23.63 6.38
CA PRO A 24 -22.72 -24.76 6.60
C PRO A 24 -22.00 -26.04 7.07
N TYR A 25 -20.67 -26.03 7.06
CA TYR A 25 -19.85 -27.16 7.48
C TYR A 25 -19.37 -26.96 8.93
N LYS A 26 -19.66 -27.94 9.79
CA LYS A 26 -19.14 -27.94 11.17
C LYS A 26 -17.63 -28.12 11.14
N LEU A 27 -16.89 -27.21 11.75
CA LEU A 27 -15.45 -27.36 11.89
C LEU A 27 -15.16 -28.60 12.74
N LYS A 28 -14.32 -29.50 12.24
CA LYS A 28 -13.90 -30.73 12.95
C LYS A 28 -13.24 -30.44 14.31
N THR A 29 -12.67 -29.24 14.48
CA THR A 29 -12.05 -28.80 15.74
C THR A 29 -12.30 -27.30 15.91
N ARG A 30 -12.88 -26.89 17.04
CA ARG A 30 -13.08 -25.48 17.39
C ARG A 30 -11.72 -24.83 17.64
N TRP A 31 -11.41 -23.79 16.89
CA TRP A 31 -10.26 -22.92 17.11
C TRP A 31 -10.78 -21.63 17.76
N PRO A 32 -10.10 -21.00 18.75
CA PRO A 32 -8.87 -21.37 19.41
C PRO A 32 -9.08 -22.51 20.42
N PRO A 33 -8.09 -23.40 20.60
CA PRO A 33 -8.14 -24.38 21.67
C PRO A 33 -8.10 -23.69 23.04
N ASP A 34 -8.98 -24.09 23.95
CA ASP A 34 -8.98 -23.58 25.31
C ASP A 34 -7.78 -24.13 26.09
N PHE A 35 -6.71 -23.34 26.17
CA PHE A 35 -5.46 -23.73 26.84
C PHE A 35 -5.64 -24.08 28.33
N LYS A 36 -6.67 -23.54 29.00
CA LYS A 36 -6.92 -23.81 30.43
C LYS A 36 -7.44 -25.23 30.70
N GLN A 37 -8.10 -25.85 29.73
CA GLN A 37 -8.71 -27.17 29.87
C GLN A 37 -7.79 -28.29 29.34
N MET A 38 -6.70 -27.93 28.67
CA MET A 38 -5.83 -28.87 27.96
C MET A 38 -4.66 -29.34 28.82
N SER A 39 -4.26 -30.61 28.69
CA SER A 39 -3.07 -31.15 29.36
C SER A 39 -1.81 -30.35 28.99
N LYS A 40 -0.90 -30.17 29.96
CA LYS A 40 0.38 -29.48 29.76
C LYS A 40 1.20 -30.07 28.60
N GLN A 41 1.08 -31.38 28.37
CA GLN A 41 1.77 -32.07 27.27
C GLN A 41 1.28 -31.61 25.89
N ASP A 42 -0.03 -31.42 25.74
CA ASP A 42 -0.61 -30.95 24.50
C ASP A 42 -0.36 -29.46 24.29
N GLN A 43 -0.32 -28.67 25.36
CA GLN A 43 0.08 -27.25 25.29
C GLN A 43 1.50 -27.14 24.75
N PHE A 44 2.42 -27.95 25.29
CA PHE A 44 3.80 -27.99 24.81
C PHE A 44 3.93 -28.41 23.34
N ARG A 45 3.09 -29.34 22.87
CA ARG A 45 3.04 -29.73 21.45
C ARG A 45 2.61 -28.56 20.55
N LEU A 46 1.59 -27.81 20.97
CA LEU A 46 1.13 -26.62 20.24
C LEU A 46 2.19 -25.53 20.22
N GLU A 47 2.83 -25.24 21.37
CA GLU A 47 3.93 -24.28 21.44
C GLU A 47 5.09 -24.65 20.53
N LYS A 48 5.49 -25.94 20.53
CA LYS A 48 6.55 -26.43 19.64
C LYS A 48 6.18 -26.24 18.17
N ARG A 49 4.94 -26.54 17.80
CA ARG A 49 4.44 -26.33 16.43
C ARG A 49 4.42 -24.84 16.05
N TYR A 50 4.02 -23.98 16.98
CA TYR A 50 4.01 -22.53 16.79
C TYR A 50 5.43 -21.97 16.60
N LYS A 51 6.37 -22.30 17.48
CA LYS A 51 7.77 -21.87 17.39
C LYS A 51 8.44 -22.33 16.09
N ARG A 52 8.12 -23.54 15.61
CA ARG A 52 8.57 -24.02 14.30
C ARG A 52 8.06 -23.14 13.15
N ARG A 53 6.75 -22.86 13.12
CA ARG A 53 6.15 -22.00 12.09
C ARG A 53 6.73 -20.59 12.11
N LEU A 54 6.90 -20.02 13.30
CA LEU A 54 7.55 -18.71 13.45
C LEU A 54 8.96 -18.72 12.88
N ARG A 55 9.75 -19.77 13.16
CA ARG A 55 11.10 -19.91 12.59
C ARG A 55 11.06 -19.92 11.07
N HIS A 56 10.11 -20.60 10.45
CA HIS A 56 9.95 -20.61 8.99
C HIS A 56 9.58 -19.23 8.43
N ILE A 57 8.66 -18.52 9.07
CA ILE A 57 8.26 -17.17 8.65
C ILE A 57 9.40 -16.17 8.86
N SER A 58 10.18 -16.32 9.93
CA SER A 58 11.25 -15.41 10.31
C SER A 58 12.61 -15.79 9.72
N GLN A 59 12.68 -16.67 8.71
CA GLN A 59 13.96 -17.20 8.23
C GLN A 59 14.83 -16.15 7.51
N ARG A 60 14.23 -15.15 6.84
CA ARG A 60 14.98 -14.16 6.03
C ARG A 60 14.48 -12.71 6.16
N PRO A 61 14.42 -12.13 7.37
CA PRO A 61 13.88 -10.79 7.58
C PRO A 61 14.70 -9.68 6.92
N LYS A 62 16.02 -9.87 6.76
CA LYS A 62 16.89 -8.89 6.08
C LYS A 62 16.63 -8.86 4.58
N TRP A 63 16.40 -10.03 3.96
CA TRP A 63 16.10 -10.12 2.54
C TRP A 63 14.74 -9.53 2.21
N ASP A 64 13.71 -9.86 3.00
CA ASP A 64 12.37 -9.30 2.79
C ASP A 64 12.36 -7.76 2.93
N LYS A 65 13.15 -7.22 3.88
CA LYS A 65 13.33 -5.78 4.02
C LYS A 65 14.04 -5.18 2.81
N ALA A 66 15.08 -5.83 2.30
CA ALA A 66 15.81 -5.38 1.12
C ALA A 66 14.89 -5.37 -0.11
N VAL A 67 14.14 -6.44 -0.36
CA VAL A 67 13.18 -6.51 -1.49
C VAL A 67 12.11 -5.44 -1.37
N LYS A 68 11.53 -5.22 -0.19
CA LYS A 68 10.55 -4.16 0.05
C LYS A 68 11.12 -2.77 -0.18
N LEU A 69 12.36 -2.53 0.25
CA LEU A 69 13.05 -1.26 0.03
C LEU A 69 13.33 -1.05 -1.46
N THR A 70 13.83 -2.07 -2.15
CA THR A 70 14.06 -2.02 -3.59
C THR A 70 12.76 -1.78 -4.35
N GLN A 71 11.68 -2.47 -4.00
CA GLN A 71 10.36 -2.25 -4.62
C GLN A 71 9.89 -0.80 -4.42
N PHE A 72 9.99 -0.27 -3.20
CA PHE A 72 9.63 1.12 -2.92
C PHE A 72 10.51 2.10 -3.71
N PHE A 73 11.81 1.82 -3.79
CA PHE A 73 12.75 2.63 -4.55
C PHE A 73 12.42 2.60 -6.04
N THR A 74 12.13 1.44 -6.62
CA THR A 74 11.75 1.30 -8.04
C THR A 74 10.45 2.05 -8.34
N ILE A 75 9.42 1.92 -7.50
CA ILE A 75 8.15 2.66 -7.68
C ILE A 75 8.42 4.17 -7.62
N THR A 76 9.14 4.62 -6.59
CA THR A 76 9.47 6.04 -6.40
C THR A 76 10.29 6.57 -7.56
N PHE A 77 11.28 5.82 -8.02
CA PHE A 77 12.13 6.17 -9.15
C PHE A 77 11.33 6.35 -10.44
N VAL A 78 10.39 5.44 -10.75
CA VAL A 78 9.52 5.55 -11.94
C VAL A 78 8.62 6.78 -11.85
N VAL A 79 8.06 7.05 -10.67
CA VAL A 79 7.22 8.25 -10.44
C VAL A 79 8.03 9.54 -10.58
N LEU A 80 9.24 9.59 -10.00
CA LEU A 80 10.12 10.75 -10.16
C LEU A 80 10.52 10.94 -11.62
N TYR A 81 10.87 9.86 -12.33
CA TYR A 81 11.20 9.95 -13.75
C TYR A 81 10.04 10.48 -14.60
N SER A 82 8.82 9.95 -14.39
CA SER A 82 7.64 10.38 -15.15
C SER A 82 7.27 11.85 -14.86
N VAL A 83 7.41 12.27 -13.59
CA VAL A 83 7.09 13.64 -13.17
C VAL A 83 8.18 14.63 -13.54
N PHE A 84 9.47 14.29 -13.52
CA PHE A 84 10.55 15.28 -13.70
C PHE A 84 11.24 15.26 -15.07
N ILE A 85 11.38 14.09 -15.70
CA ILE A 85 12.25 13.91 -16.87
C ILE A 85 11.44 13.55 -18.12
N MET A 86 10.32 12.84 -17.95
CA MET A 86 9.55 12.38 -19.10
C MET A 86 8.77 13.52 -19.75
N GLU A 87 9.35 14.08 -20.80
CA GLU A 87 8.64 14.94 -21.74
C GLU A 87 7.83 14.09 -22.71
N TRP A 88 6.54 14.38 -22.78
CA TRP A 88 5.62 13.70 -23.68
C TRP A 88 5.85 14.32 -25.06
N LYS A 89 6.39 13.52 -25.99
CA LYS A 89 6.85 14.00 -27.32
C LYS A 89 5.72 14.26 -28.31
N ASP A 90 4.47 14.05 -27.92
CA ASP A 90 3.33 14.27 -28.79
C ASP A 90 3.09 15.77 -28.96
N GLU A 91 3.19 16.25 -30.21
CA GLU A 91 3.22 17.67 -30.61
C GLU A 91 2.03 18.50 -30.08
N ASN A 92 0.92 17.87 -29.72
CA ASN A 92 -0.29 18.50 -29.21
C ASN A 92 -0.67 18.08 -27.77
N ALA A 93 0.13 17.24 -27.10
CA ALA A 93 -0.22 16.76 -25.77
C ALA A 93 -0.02 17.84 -24.70
N TYR A 94 -1.01 17.95 -23.81
CA TYR A 94 -0.90 18.69 -22.57
C TYR A 94 0.18 18.04 -21.69
N GLN A 95 1.15 18.81 -21.19
CA GLN A 95 2.13 18.32 -20.22
C GLN A 95 1.55 18.51 -18.81
N PRO A 96 1.00 17.47 -18.17
CA PRO A 96 0.24 17.62 -16.93
C PRO A 96 1.07 18.07 -15.73
N PHE A 97 2.40 17.90 -15.79
CA PHE A 97 3.31 18.19 -14.68
C PHE A 97 4.27 19.35 -14.97
N ALA A 98 4.01 20.16 -16.00
CA ALA A 98 4.87 21.28 -16.39
C ALA A 98 5.06 22.28 -15.24
N GLU A 99 3.98 22.70 -14.58
CA GLU A 99 4.03 23.67 -13.47
C GLU A 99 4.85 23.15 -12.28
N LEU A 100 4.67 21.87 -11.92
CA LEU A 100 5.42 21.23 -10.84
C LEU A 100 6.92 21.15 -11.15
N ARG A 101 7.28 20.87 -12.42
CA ARG A 101 8.68 20.88 -12.86
C ARG A 101 9.30 22.27 -12.73
N HIS A 102 8.62 23.32 -13.17
CA HIS A 102 9.15 24.68 -13.08
C HIS A 102 9.41 25.12 -11.64
N ILE A 103 8.50 24.80 -10.70
CA ILE A 103 8.67 25.16 -9.28
C ILE A 103 9.89 24.45 -8.69
N VAL A 104 10.02 23.15 -8.94
CA VAL A 104 11.11 22.36 -8.38
C VAL A 104 12.45 22.71 -9.03
N TRP A 105 12.52 22.78 -10.36
CA TRP A 105 13.76 23.13 -11.06
C TRP A 105 14.17 24.59 -10.80
N GLY A 106 13.21 25.51 -10.68
CA GLY A 106 13.46 26.89 -10.28
C GLY A 106 14.02 27.00 -8.87
N TRP A 107 13.56 26.15 -7.93
CA TRP A 107 14.17 26.05 -6.60
C TRP A 107 15.62 25.51 -6.65
N PHE A 108 15.94 24.64 -7.61
CA PHE A 108 17.32 24.20 -7.89
C PHE A 108 18.14 25.19 -8.74
N GLY A 109 17.60 26.36 -9.09
CA GLY A 109 18.30 27.38 -9.88
C GLY A 109 18.38 27.11 -11.39
N TYR A 110 17.60 26.15 -11.90
CA TYR A 110 17.51 25.86 -13.32
C TYR A 110 16.27 26.52 -13.94
N ASN A 111 16.48 27.31 -14.99
CA ASN A 111 15.38 27.81 -15.82
C ASN A 111 14.98 26.69 -16.78
N TYR A 112 13.99 25.89 -16.38
CA TYR A 112 13.36 24.92 -17.27
C TYR A 112 12.47 25.70 -18.24
N GLU A 113 12.74 25.62 -19.54
CA GLU A 113 11.88 26.18 -20.58
C GLU A 113 11.04 25.03 -21.16
N VAL A 114 9.76 24.99 -20.79
CA VAL A 114 8.82 24.09 -21.48
C VAL A 114 8.62 24.66 -22.88
N ARG A 115 8.86 23.85 -23.92
CA ARG A 115 8.39 24.14 -25.28
C ARG A 115 6.88 24.04 -25.30
N ILE A 116 6.19 25.08 -24.84
CA ILE A 116 4.75 25.23 -24.97
C ILE A 116 4.50 25.72 -26.40
N PRO A 117 3.87 24.94 -27.29
CA PRO A 117 3.43 25.49 -28.57
C PRO A 117 2.45 26.64 -28.30
N ALA A 118 2.73 27.81 -28.86
CA ALA A 118 2.08 29.09 -28.55
C ALA A 118 0.57 29.11 -28.86
N ASP A 119 0.08 28.18 -29.67
CA ASP A 119 -1.30 28.17 -30.13
C ASP A 119 -2.14 27.18 -29.33
N ARG A 120 -2.67 27.61 -28.19
CA ARG A 120 -3.79 26.91 -27.54
C ARG A 120 -4.91 27.87 -27.16
N PRO A 121 -6.08 27.79 -27.83
CA PRO A 121 -7.28 28.40 -27.29
C PRO A 121 -7.67 27.63 -26.02
N VAL A 122 -7.67 28.33 -24.88
CA VAL A 122 -8.32 27.83 -23.67
C VAL A 122 -9.79 27.62 -24.03
N ARG A 123 -10.27 26.38 -24.15
CA ARG A 123 -11.70 26.10 -24.28
C ARG A 123 -12.37 26.63 -23.02
N ARG A 124 -12.92 27.84 -23.09
CA ARG A 124 -13.64 28.45 -21.97
C ARG A 124 -14.89 27.62 -21.75
N MET A 125 -15.26 27.42 -20.49
CA MET A 125 -16.52 26.77 -20.12
C MET A 125 -17.75 27.45 -20.76
N SER A 126 -17.60 28.70 -21.23
CA SER A 126 -18.62 29.46 -21.99
C SER A 126 -18.94 28.90 -23.37
N ASP A 127 -18.05 28.10 -23.97
CA ASP A 127 -18.21 27.64 -25.36
C ASP A 127 -19.06 26.35 -25.46
N VAL A 128 -19.44 25.76 -24.32
CA VAL A 128 -20.27 24.55 -24.25
C VAL A 128 -21.77 24.87 -24.30
N ASN A 129 -22.16 26.13 -24.08
CA ASN A 129 -23.55 26.56 -23.95
C ASN A 129 -24.08 27.39 -25.12
N ASN A 130 -23.39 27.44 -26.25
CA ASN A 130 -23.92 28.05 -27.47
C ASN A 130 -24.13 26.95 -28.52
N PRO A 131 -25.37 26.74 -29.01
CA PRO A 131 -25.70 25.68 -29.96
C PRO A 131 -25.01 25.86 -31.31
#